data_AF-A0A2H9LMC6-F1
#
_entry.id   AF-A0A2H9LMC6-F1
#
_cell.length_a   1.000
_cell.length_b   1.000
_cell.length_c   1.000
_cell.angle_alpha   90.00
_cell.angle_beta   90.00
_cell.angle_gamma   90.00
#
_symmetry.space_group_name_H-M   'P 1'
#
loop_
_entity.id
_entity.type
_entity.pdbx_description
1 polymer ?
#
loop_
_entity_poly.entity_id
_entity_poly.type
_entity_poly.pdbx_seq_one_letter_code
_entity_poly.pdbx_strand_id
1 'polypeptide(L)' 'MKVTAVAHPIQGLIKYHGLKNPVQRIPYHDSISVCIQALTTTTTVETLEKLKKNEIVINGKES' A
#
# COMPACT_ATOMS: atom_id res chain seq x y z
N MET A 1 -9.97 -13.13 -13.37
CA MET A 1 -10.73 -12.70 -12.17
C MET A 1 -10.54 -11.20 -12.00
N LYS A 2 -11.56 -10.43 -11.57
CA LYS A 2 -11.44 -8.98 -11.35
C LYS A 2 -12.04 -8.60 -10.00
N VAL A 3 -11.26 -7.99 -9.13
CA VAL A 3 -11.65 -7.65 -7.75
C VAL A 3 -11.22 -6.24 -7.42
N THR A 4 -12.07 -5.52 -6.69
CA THR A 4 -11.82 -4.16 -6.23
C THR A 4 -11.89 -4.10 -4.71
N ALA A 5 -10.94 -3.43 -4.08
CA ALA A 5 -10.90 -3.19 -2.65
C ALA A 5 -10.60 -1.72 -2.34
N VAL A 6 -11.00 -1.27 -1.15
CA VAL A 6 -10.73 0.07 -0.63
C VAL A 6 -9.86 -0.06 0.61
N ALA A 7 -8.80 0.75 0.69
CA ALA A 7 -7.95 0.88 1.85
C ALA A 7 -7.96 2.32 2.38
N HIS A 8 -7.98 2.46 3.71
CA HIS A 8 -7.85 3.74 4.39
C HIS A 8 -6.41 3.93 4.88
N PRO A 9 -5.83 5.14 4.77
CA PRO A 9 -4.51 5.39 5.30
C PRO A 9 -4.52 5.46 6.83
N ILE A 10 -3.34 5.34 7.42
CA ILE A 10 -3.12 5.47 8.86
C ILE A 10 -2.38 6.77 9.17
N GLN A 11 -2.69 7.38 10.31
CA GLN A 11 -1.95 8.52 10.85
C GLN A 11 -1.12 8.08 12.06
N GLY A 12 0.19 8.34 12.02
CA GLY A 12 1.12 7.91 13.08
C GLY A 12 1.06 8.82 14.30
N LEU A 13 0.72 8.25 15.46
CA LEU A 13 0.77 8.89 16.78
C LEU A 13 2.15 8.73 17.42
N ILE A 14 2.65 7.49 17.46
CA ILE A 14 4.06 7.18 17.74
C ILE A 14 4.72 6.87 16.42
N LYS A 15 5.76 7.64 16.08
CA LYS A 15 6.33 7.63 14.73
C LYS A 15 7.08 6.34 14.46
N TYR A 16 6.97 5.86 13.23
CA TYR A 16 7.90 4.91 12.65
C TYR A 16 9.08 5.71 12.10
N HIS A 17 10.29 5.52 12.65
CA HIS A 17 11.46 6.28 12.25
C HIS A 17 12.76 5.49 12.44
N GLY A 18 13.58 5.42 11.38
CA GLY A 18 14.82 4.67 11.38
C GLY A 18 14.64 3.16 11.15
N LEU A 19 15.57 2.57 10.40
CA LEU A 19 15.59 1.15 10.07
C LEU A 19 16.81 0.48 10.68
N LYS A 20 16.58 -0.56 11.48
CA LYS A 20 17.63 -1.45 11.99
C LYS A 20 18.10 -2.40 10.90
N ASN A 21 17.15 -2.95 10.14
CA ASN A 21 17.44 -3.75 8.94
C ASN A 21 16.71 -3.14 7.73
N PRO A 22 17.42 -2.38 6.87
CA PRO A 22 16.82 -1.72 5.72
C PRO A 22 16.26 -2.68 4.65
N VAL A 23 16.86 -3.85 4.47
CA VAL A 23 16.45 -4.82 3.44
C VAL A 23 15.09 -5.42 3.76
N GLN A 24 14.89 -5.81 5.02
CA GLN A 24 13.63 -6.37 5.50
C GLN A 24 12.64 -5.30 6.00
N ARG A 25 13.06 -4.03 6.01
CA ARG A 25 12.35 -2.88 6.60
C ARG A 25 11.95 -3.06 8.08
N ILE A 26 12.86 -3.58 8.90
CA ILE A 26 12.64 -3.74 10.35
C ILE A 26 13.02 -2.42 11.07
N PRO A 27 12.12 -1.81 11.86
CA PRO A 27 12.40 -0.57 12.59
C PRO A 27 13.24 -0.79 13.85
N TYR A 28 13.77 0.31 14.41
CA TYR A 28 14.45 0.29 15.71
C TYR A 28 13.49 0.19 16.90
N HIS A 29 12.29 0.73 16.76
CA HIS A 29 11.27 0.76 17.78
C HIS A 29 9.89 0.57 17.15
N ASP A 30 8.93 0.18 17.97
CA ASP A 30 7.54 0.05 17.55
C ASP A 30 6.93 1.43 17.22
N SER A 31 5.74 1.39 16.61
CA SER A 31 4.96 2.57 16.26
C SER A 31 3.48 2.32 16.56
N ILE A 32 2.73 3.40 16.75
CA ILE A 32 1.28 3.36 17.01
C ILE A 32 0.63 4.32 16.02
N SER A 33 -0.43 3.88 15.37
CA SER A 33 -1.16 4.66 14.38
C SER A 33 -2.66 4.43 14.51
N VAL A 34 -3.43 5.33 13.92
CA VAL A 34 -4.89 5.24 13.84
C VAL A 34 -5.34 5.25 12.39
N CYS A 35 -6.33 4.43 12.06
CA CYS A 35 -6.95 4.43 10.74
C CYS A 35 -7.79 5.69 10.55
N ILE A 36 -7.62 6.38 9.43
CA ILE A 36 -8.39 7.59 9.12
C ILE A 36 -9.36 7.34 7.97
N GLN A 37 -10.66 7.43 8.24
CA GLN A 37 -11.70 7.16 7.24
C GLN A 37 -11.79 8.25 6.15
N ALA A 38 -11.33 9.47 6.45
CA ALA A 38 -11.50 10.64 5.59
C ALA A 38 -10.81 10.53 4.22
N LEU A 39 -9.84 9.61 4.07
CA LEU A 39 -9.10 9.39 2.83
C LEU A 39 -9.13 7.91 2.45
N THR A 40 -9.04 7.62 1.16
CA THR A 40 -9.10 6.26 0.63
C THR A 40 -8.19 6.08 -0.58
N THR A 41 -7.68 4.86 -0.75
CA THR A 41 -7.16 4.35 -2.02
C THR A 41 -8.06 3.21 -2.48
N THR A 42 -8.54 3.29 -3.72
CA THR A 42 -9.31 2.21 -4.36
C THR A 42 -8.41 1.50 -5.35
N THR A 43 -8.26 0.19 -5.19
CA THR A 43 -7.40 -0.64 -6.04
C THR A 43 -8.23 -1.74 -6.68
N THR A 44 -8.09 -1.90 -7.99
CA THR A 44 -8.66 -3.03 -8.73
C THR A 44 -7.52 -3.90 -9.22
N VAL A 45 -7.63 -5.21 -8.99
CA VAL A 45 -6.71 -6.22 -9.50
C VAL A 45 -7.48 -7.09 -10.48
N GLU A 46 -6.90 -7.27 -11.66
CA GLU A 46 -7.47 -8.11 -12.70
C GLU A 46 -6.43 -9.12 -13.18
N THR A 47 -6.83 -10.38 -13.25
CA THR A 47 -6.06 -11.48 -13.82
C THR A 47 -6.68 -11.91 -15.13
N LEU A 48 -5.89 -11.89 -16.20
CA LEU A 48 -6.26 -12.31 -17.55
C LEU A 48 -5.20 -13.27 -18.07
N GLU A 49 -5.59 -14.43 -18.60
CA GLU A 49 -4.65 -15.43 -19.15
C GLU A 49 -3.81 -14.87 -20.30
N LYS A 50 -4.34 -13.88 -21.02
CA LYS A 50 -3.68 -13.22 -22.16
C LYS A 50 -2.63 -12.18 -21.77
N LEU A 51 -2.52 -11.81 -20.49
CA LEU A 51 -1.53 -10.82 -20.04
C LEU A 51 -0.13 -11.45 -20.10
N LYS A 52 0.76 -10.82 -20.88
CA LYS A 52 2.15 -11.27 -21.05
C LYS A 52 3.10 -10.73 -19.98
N LYS A 53 2.66 -9.71 -19.23
CA LYS A 53 3.41 -9.03 -18.19
C LYS A 53 2.45 -8.43 -17.15
N ASN A 54 2.98 -8.12 -15.97
CA ASN A 54 2.25 -7.33 -14.98
C ASN A 54 2.24 -5.86 -15.40
N GLU A 55 1.08 -5.22 -15.25
CA GLU A 55 0.88 -3.81 -15.55
C GLU A 55 0.29 -3.13 -14.31
N ILE A 56 0.84 -1.97 -13.95
CA ILE A 56 0.42 -1.21 -12.79
C ILE A 56 0.09 0.20 -13.27
N VAL A 57 -1.12 0.65 -12.95
CA VAL A 57 -1.61 1.99 -13.30
C VAL A 57 -1.97 2.71 -12.00
N ILE A 58 -1.34 3.86 -11.77
CA ILE A 58 -1.58 4.70 -10.59
C ILE A 58 -2.11 6.05 -11.09
N ASN A 59 -3.34 6.40 -10.68
CA ASN A 59 -4.02 7.64 -11.10
C ASN A 59 -4.01 7.87 -12.63
N GLY A 60 -4.21 6.79 -13.39
CA GLY A 60 -4.21 6.81 -14.86
C GLY A 60 -2.84 6.82 -15.52
N LYS A 61 -1.74 6.73 -14.76
CA LYS A 61 -0.37 6.70 -15.28
C LYS A 61 0.27 5.33 -15.08
N GLU A 62 0.96 4.83 -16.10
CA GLU A 62 1.75 3.59 -16.00
C GLU A 62 2.94 3.80 -15.03
N SER A 63 3.26 2.78 -14.23
CA SER A 63 4.32 2.78 -13.22
C SER A 63 5.32 1.65 -13.43
#